data_AF-A0A1V6GX17-F1
#
_entry.id   AF-A0A1V6GX17-F1
#
_cell.length_a   1.000
_cell.length_b   1.000
_cell.length_c   1.000
_cell.angle_alpha   90.00
_cell.angle_beta   90.00
_cell.angle_gamma   90.00
#
_symmetry.space_group_name_H-M   'P 1'
#
loop_
_entity.id
_entity.type
_entity.pdbx_description
1 polymer ?
#
loop_
_entity_poly.entity_id
_entity_poly.type
_entity_poly.pdbx_seq_one_letter_code
_entity_poly.pdbx_strand_id
1 'polypeptide(L)'
;MSGDCDKPGIYEFPMGITVSTLLEAVGGLGAKAVQIGGASGHCVPAAEFERTIAYEDVATGGSIMVFGPDRDMLHVARNFLEFFVEESCGQCTPCRDGNPKILECIEMLDHGVCSSKYLQEICELGETMQVSSKCGLGQSSPNAFLSIVKHFRNELMGRGL
;
A
#
# COMPACT_ATOMS: atom_id res chain seq x y z
N MET A 1 14.27 7.98 -1.61
CA MET A 1 13.66 7.73 -2.93
C MET A 1 14.19 6.42 -3.48
N SER A 2 13.30 5.51 -3.85
CA SER A 2 13.62 4.21 -4.46
C SER A 2 12.51 3.77 -5.41
N GLY A 3 12.64 2.59 -6.02
CA GLY A 3 11.67 2.05 -6.97
C GLY A 3 11.93 2.51 -8.39
N ASP A 4 10.88 2.59 -9.19
CA ASP A 4 10.93 2.89 -10.63
C ASP A 4 11.10 4.39 -10.89
N CYS A 5 12.32 4.88 -10.69
CA CYS A 5 12.70 6.27 -10.95
C CYS A 5 14.14 6.35 -11.47
N ASP A 6 14.44 7.38 -12.27
CA ASP A 6 15.76 7.55 -12.89
C ASP A 6 16.87 7.88 -11.89
N LYS A 7 16.51 8.56 -10.78
CA LYS A 7 17.45 9.09 -9.80
C LYS A 7 17.07 8.64 -8.38
N PRO A 8 17.29 7.36 -8.02
CA PRO A 8 17.11 6.90 -6.65
C PRO A 8 18.16 7.55 -5.73
N GLY A 9 17.80 7.82 -4.48
CA GLY A 9 18.71 8.47 -3.55
C GLY A 9 18.05 9.20 -2.39
N ILE A 10 18.83 10.07 -1.75
CA ILE A 10 18.41 10.93 -0.64
C ILE A 10 18.14 12.33 -1.20
N TYR A 11 16.98 12.87 -0.83
CA TYR A 11 16.51 14.17 -1.26
C TYR A 11 16.00 14.94 -0.06
N GLU A 12 16.26 16.23 -0.03
CA GLU A 12 15.72 17.17 0.95
C GLU A 12 14.71 18.09 0.26
N PHE A 13 13.51 18.18 0.82
CA PHE A 13 12.43 19.03 0.33
C PHE A 13 11.75 19.73 1.51
N PRO A 14 11.21 20.94 1.29
CA PRO A 14 10.30 21.52 2.27
C PRO A 14 9.04 20.65 2.41
N MET A 15 8.50 20.56 3.63
CA MET A 15 7.22 19.89 3.87
C MET A 15 6.10 20.58 3.06
N GLY A 16 5.17 19.80 2.51
CA GLY A 16 4.03 20.31 1.75
C GLY A 16 4.21 20.31 0.23
N ILE A 17 5.35 19.82 -0.30
CA ILE A 17 5.46 19.54 -1.74
C ILE A 17 4.42 18.49 -2.17
N THR A 18 3.98 18.55 -3.41
CA THR A 18 3.10 17.51 -3.97
C THR A 18 3.88 16.27 -4.33
N VAL A 19 3.20 15.12 -4.42
CA VAL A 19 3.81 13.89 -4.94
C VAL A 19 4.27 14.07 -6.39
N SER A 20 3.53 14.85 -7.19
CA SER A 20 3.91 15.21 -8.57
C SER A 20 5.26 15.93 -8.64
N THR A 21 5.46 16.98 -7.84
CA THR A 21 6.74 17.71 -7.75
C THR A 21 7.89 16.78 -7.35
N LEU A 22 7.64 15.84 -6.42
CA LEU A 22 8.63 14.85 -6.03
C LEU A 22 9.02 13.93 -7.21
N LEU A 23 8.04 13.43 -7.96
CA LEU A 23 8.26 12.54 -9.10
C LEU A 23 9.02 13.22 -10.23
N GLU A 24 8.75 14.50 -10.51
CA GLU A 24 9.51 15.30 -11.46
C GLU A 24 11.00 15.35 -11.08
N ALA A 25 11.31 15.57 -9.80
CA ALA A 25 12.69 15.69 -9.32
C ALA A 25 13.50 14.39 -9.43
N VAL A 26 12.85 13.23 -9.25
CA VAL A 26 13.51 11.91 -9.28
C VAL A 26 13.45 11.21 -10.64
N GLY A 27 12.75 11.78 -11.63
CA GLY A 27 12.50 11.11 -12.90
C GLY A 27 11.60 9.89 -12.74
N GLY A 28 10.50 10.04 -12.00
CA GLY A 28 9.48 9.00 -11.76
C GLY A 28 8.14 9.28 -12.46
N LEU A 29 8.12 10.20 -13.44
CA LEU A 29 6.91 10.54 -14.18
C LEU A 29 6.35 9.32 -14.92
N GLY A 30 5.03 9.19 -14.95
CA GLY A 30 4.35 8.01 -15.49
C GLY A 30 4.16 6.87 -14.48
N ALA A 31 4.66 7.02 -13.24
CA ALA A 31 4.30 6.14 -12.14
C ALA A 31 2.79 6.08 -11.94
N LYS A 32 2.27 4.89 -11.65
CA LYS A 32 0.85 4.70 -11.34
C LYS A 32 0.55 4.77 -9.85
N ALA A 33 1.56 4.54 -9.01
CA ALA A 33 1.47 4.66 -7.57
C ALA A 33 2.80 5.07 -6.94
N VAL A 34 2.72 5.64 -5.74
CA VAL A 34 3.87 5.91 -4.88
C VAL A 34 3.55 5.45 -3.46
N GLN A 35 4.38 4.57 -2.89
CA GLN A 35 4.29 4.22 -1.47
C GLN A 35 5.06 5.26 -0.65
N ILE A 36 4.37 5.97 0.24
CA ILE A 36 4.93 7.04 1.06
C ILE A 36 4.82 6.63 2.53
N GLY A 37 5.94 6.62 3.27
CA GLY A 37 5.99 6.18 4.66
C GLY A 37 6.40 4.72 4.85
N GLY A 38 7.04 4.09 3.86
CA GLY A 38 7.42 2.68 3.91
C GLY A 38 6.21 1.73 3.84
N ALA A 39 6.38 0.45 4.17
CA ALA A 39 5.32 -0.56 4.06
C ALA A 39 4.06 -0.21 4.88
N SER A 40 4.23 0.43 6.04
CA SER A 40 3.14 0.90 6.91
C SER A 40 2.46 2.18 6.43
N GLY A 41 3.03 2.83 5.42
CA GLY A 41 2.55 4.11 4.92
C GLY A 41 1.32 4.02 4.02
N HIS A 42 1.20 4.99 3.13
CA HIS A 42 0.09 5.09 2.18
C HIS A 42 0.58 4.83 0.76
N CYS A 43 -0.13 3.96 0.05
CA CYS A 43 0.02 3.82 -1.40
C CYS A 43 -0.86 4.88 -2.07
N VAL A 44 -0.25 5.94 -2.60
CA VAL A 44 -0.95 7.05 -3.27
C VAL A 44 -1.05 6.73 -4.76
N PRO A 45 -2.25 6.68 -5.37
CA PRO A 45 -2.42 6.45 -6.80
C PRO A 45 -2.15 7.72 -7.62
N ALA A 46 -1.88 7.58 -8.91
CA ALA A 46 -1.61 8.70 -9.82
C ALA A 46 -2.72 9.78 -9.83
N ALA A 47 -3.98 9.40 -9.64
CA ALA A 47 -5.10 10.33 -9.54
C ALA A 47 -5.03 11.28 -8.32
N GLU A 48 -4.16 10.99 -7.35
CA GLU A 48 -4.00 11.75 -6.11
C GLU A 48 -2.59 12.39 -5.99
N PHE A 49 -1.80 12.48 -7.07
CA PHE A 49 -0.44 13.04 -7.00
C PHE A 49 -0.35 14.54 -6.70
N GLU A 50 -1.47 15.25 -6.74
CA GLU A 50 -1.57 16.65 -6.28
C GLU A 50 -1.68 16.78 -4.75
N ARG A 51 -1.85 15.66 -4.03
CA ARG A 51 -1.78 15.66 -2.58
C ARG A 51 -0.39 16.02 -2.10
N THR A 52 -0.35 16.64 -0.92
CA THR A 52 0.85 17.17 -0.32
C THR A 52 1.46 16.18 0.66
N ILE A 53 2.79 16.09 0.65
CA ILE A 53 3.55 15.29 1.60
C ILE A 53 3.70 16.14 2.86
N ALA A 54 2.82 15.89 3.82
CA ALA A 54 2.67 16.61 5.08
C ALA A 54 1.98 15.72 6.12
N TYR A 55 2.13 15.99 7.41
CA TYR A 55 1.49 15.18 8.46
C TYR A 55 -0.03 15.24 8.40
N GLU A 56 -0.58 16.35 7.91
CA GLU A 56 -2.01 16.62 7.82
C GLU A 56 -2.67 16.04 6.56
N ASP A 57 -1.87 15.58 5.58
CA ASP A 57 -2.36 15.02 4.32
C ASP A 57 -1.72 13.65 4.04
N VAL A 58 -0.60 13.57 3.31
CA VAL A 58 0.14 12.32 3.13
C VAL A 58 1.33 12.27 4.07
N ALA A 59 1.08 11.73 5.27
CA ALA A 59 2.13 11.58 6.27
C ALA A 59 3.28 10.71 5.76
N THR A 60 4.52 11.09 6.12
CA THR A 60 5.73 10.42 5.66
C THR A 60 6.67 10.11 6.81
N GLY A 61 7.33 8.96 6.74
CA GLY A 61 8.49 8.60 7.55
C GLY A 61 9.82 8.80 6.81
N GLY A 62 9.80 9.48 5.65
CA GLY A 62 10.96 9.71 4.78
C GLY A 62 11.20 8.62 3.72
N SER A 63 10.68 7.40 3.93
CA SER A 63 10.76 6.33 2.92
C SER A 63 9.70 6.51 1.84
N ILE A 64 10.13 6.61 0.58
CA ILE A 64 9.26 6.77 -0.58
C ILE A 64 9.72 5.85 -1.71
N MET A 65 8.80 5.04 -2.22
CA MET A 65 9.03 4.06 -3.28
C MET A 65 8.08 4.32 -4.46
N VAL A 66 8.64 4.47 -5.66
CA VAL A 66 7.90 4.74 -6.90
C VAL A 66 7.52 3.43 -7.58
N PHE A 67 6.27 3.28 -8.01
CA PHE A 67 5.79 2.15 -8.80
C PHE A 67 5.38 2.59 -10.20
N GLY A 68 6.16 2.13 -11.19
CA GLY A 68 5.96 2.40 -12.60
C GLY A 68 4.68 1.77 -13.17
N PRO A 69 4.32 2.09 -14.42
CA PRO A 69 3.06 1.67 -15.04
C PRO A 69 2.94 0.13 -15.14
N ASP A 70 4.06 -0.57 -15.33
CA ASP A 70 4.11 -2.02 -15.54
C ASP A 70 4.13 -2.84 -14.23
N ARG A 71 4.15 -2.19 -13.06
CA ARG A 71 4.20 -2.90 -11.77
C ARG A 71 2.90 -3.64 -11.48
N ASP A 72 2.99 -4.88 -11.04
CA ASP A 72 1.82 -5.59 -10.54
C ASP A 72 1.48 -5.14 -9.11
N MET A 73 0.40 -4.38 -8.94
CA MET A 73 0.01 -3.88 -7.61
C MET A 73 -0.46 -5.01 -6.68
N LEU A 74 -0.97 -6.13 -7.20
CA LEU A 74 -1.31 -7.28 -6.36
C LEU A 74 -0.06 -7.95 -5.81
N HIS A 75 1.01 -8.03 -6.63
CA HIS A 75 2.31 -8.50 -6.18
C HIS A 75 2.92 -7.58 -5.11
N VAL A 76 2.82 -6.26 -5.29
CA VAL A 76 3.27 -5.28 -4.29
C VAL A 76 2.51 -5.48 -2.96
N ALA A 77 1.18 -5.63 -3.02
CA ALA A 77 0.37 -5.93 -1.83
C ALA A 77 0.83 -7.22 -1.14
N ARG A 78 1.07 -8.30 -1.92
CA ARG A 78 1.56 -9.57 -1.39
C ARG A 78 2.86 -9.40 -0.63
N ASN A 79 3.84 -8.73 -1.23
CA ASN A 79 5.17 -8.55 -0.63
C ASN A 79 5.10 -7.81 0.71
N PHE A 80 4.29 -6.76 0.81
CA PHE A 80 4.10 -6.06 2.08
C PHE A 80 3.35 -6.90 3.12
N LEU A 81 2.36 -7.69 2.71
CA LEU A 81 1.61 -8.53 3.64
C LEU A 81 2.43 -9.72 4.14
N GLU A 82 3.28 -10.33 3.31
CA GLU A 82 4.26 -11.34 3.75
C GLU A 82 5.14 -10.78 4.87
N PHE A 83 5.70 -9.57 4.69
CA PHE A 83 6.45 -8.87 5.74
C PHE A 83 5.62 -8.67 7.02
N PHE A 84 4.37 -8.23 6.94
CA PHE A 84 3.54 -8.01 8.13
C PHE A 84 3.08 -9.31 8.81
N VAL A 85 2.96 -10.40 8.07
CA VAL A 85 2.73 -11.74 8.65
C VAL A 85 3.95 -12.18 9.47
N GLU A 86 5.15 -12.01 8.91
CA GLU A 86 6.41 -12.40 9.58
C GLU A 86 6.74 -11.52 10.79
N GLU A 87 6.55 -10.21 10.69
CA GLU A 87 6.91 -9.23 11.72
C GLU A 87 5.83 -9.02 12.80
N SER A 88 4.69 -9.71 12.68
CA SER A 88 3.65 -9.64 13.71
C SER A 88 4.17 -10.21 15.03
N CYS A 89 4.13 -9.40 16.10
CA CYS A 89 4.49 -9.87 17.44
C CYS A 89 3.47 -10.86 18.05
N GLY A 90 2.34 -11.11 17.37
CA GLY A 90 1.33 -12.10 17.77
C GLY A 90 0.43 -11.70 18.95
N GLN A 91 0.60 -10.51 19.53
CA GLN A 91 -0.04 -10.16 20.80
C GLN A 91 -1.56 -9.90 20.69
N CYS A 92 -2.03 -9.27 19.61
CA CYS A 92 -3.45 -8.94 19.44
C CYS A 92 -4.05 -9.74 18.27
N THR A 93 -5.23 -10.31 18.51
CA THR A 93 -6.01 -11.10 17.54
C THR A 93 -6.15 -10.44 16.17
N PRO A 94 -6.58 -9.15 16.04
CA PRO A 94 -6.74 -8.54 14.72
C PRO A 94 -5.46 -8.55 13.88
N CYS A 95 -4.30 -8.28 14.48
CA CYS A 95 -3.02 -8.32 13.76
C CYS A 95 -2.53 -9.76 13.51
N ARG A 96 -2.54 -10.61 14.54
CA ARG A 96 -2.01 -11.99 14.46
C ARG A 96 -2.79 -12.84 13.45
N ASP A 97 -4.11 -12.77 13.50
CA ASP A 97 -4.99 -13.65 12.72
C ASP A 97 -5.50 -12.94 11.45
N GLY A 98 -5.50 -11.60 11.43
CA GLY A 98 -5.96 -10.82 10.27
C GLY A 98 -4.95 -10.72 9.13
N ASN A 99 -3.65 -10.52 9.42
CA ASN A 99 -2.62 -10.47 8.36
C ASN A 99 -2.60 -11.74 7.49
N PRO A 100 -2.61 -12.96 8.07
CA PRO A 100 -2.68 -14.19 7.27
C PRO A 100 -3.95 -14.29 6.42
N LYS A 101 -5.09 -13.76 6.90
CA LYS A 101 -6.35 -13.76 6.14
C LYS A 101 -6.33 -12.80 4.95
N ILE A 102 -5.69 -11.65 5.11
CA ILE A 102 -5.48 -10.73 3.99
C ILE A 102 -4.53 -11.36 2.96
N LEU A 103 -3.46 -12.03 3.42
CA LEU A 103 -2.53 -12.72 2.53
C LEU A 103 -3.21 -13.85 1.74
N GLU A 104 -4.03 -14.68 2.40
CA GLU A 104 -4.85 -15.72 1.76
C GLU A 104 -5.77 -15.11 0.68
N CYS A 105 -6.41 -13.97 0.97
CA CYS A 105 -7.24 -13.27 -0.01
C CYS A 105 -6.43 -12.81 -1.24
N ILE A 106 -5.22 -12.30 -1.04
CA ILE A 106 -4.30 -11.91 -2.12
C ILE A 106 -3.91 -13.12 -2.98
N GLU A 107 -3.65 -14.28 -2.37
CA GLU A 107 -3.38 -15.53 -3.09
C GLU A 107 -4.61 -15.98 -3.91
N MET A 108 -5.81 -15.90 -3.33
CA MET A 108 -7.05 -16.21 -4.04
C MET A 108 -7.32 -15.27 -5.22
N LEU A 109 -7.01 -13.97 -5.07
CA LEU A 109 -7.12 -12.98 -6.16
C LEU A 109 -6.14 -13.31 -7.29
N ASP A 110 -4.92 -13.71 -6.96
CA ASP A 110 -3.90 -14.06 -7.94
C ASP A 110 -4.26 -15.34 -8.72
N HIS A 111 -4.96 -16.27 -8.07
CA HIS A 111 -5.51 -17.48 -8.70
C HIS A 111 -6.86 -17.29 -9.40
N GLY A 112 -7.47 -16.11 -9.34
CA GLY A 112 -8.77 -15.84 -9.97
C GLY A 112 -9.94 -16.60 -9.32
N VAL A 113 -9.83 -16.94 -8.03
CA VAL A 113 -10.86 -17.68 -7.27
C VAL A 113 -11.45 -16.89 -6.11
N CYS A 114 -10.98 -15.67 -5.87
CA CYS A 114 -11.52 -14.79 -4.84
C CYS A 114 -12.87 -14.23 -5.30
N SER A 115 -13.94 -14.54 -4.57
CA SER A 115 -15.24 -13.90 -4.81
C SER A 115 -15.24 -12.43 -4.40
N SER A 116 -16.07 -11.62 -5.06
CA SER A 116 -16.25 -10.20 -4.70
C SER A 116 -16.77 -10.02 -3.27
N LYS A 117 -17.62 -10.94 -2.80
CA LYS A 117 -18.13 -10.97 -1.43
C LYS A 117 -17.00 -11.19 -0.42
N TYR A 118 -16.15 -12.19 -0.66
CA TYR A 118 -15.03 -12.47 0.24
C TYR A 118 -14.01 -11.33 0.26
N LEU A 119 -13.72 -10.71 -0.89
CA LEU A 119 -12.88 -9.53 -0.95
C LEU A 119 -13.43 -8.39 -0.08
N GLN A 120 -14.75 -8.17 -0.10
CA GLN A 120 -15.38 -7.16 0.74
C GLN A 120 -15.26 -7.50 2.23
N GLU A 121 -15.51 -8.75 2.63
CA GLU A 121 -15.33 -9.23 4.01
C GLU A 121 -13.88 -9.00 4.50
N ILE A 122 -12.90 -9.19 3.64
CA ILE A 122 -11.47 -8.97 3.97
C ILE A 122 -11.11 -7.49 4.03
N CYS A 123 -11.73 -6.63 3.22
CA CYS A 123 -11.60 -5.19 3.38
C CYS A 123 -12.15 -4.71 4.72
N GLU A 124 -13.33 -5.19 5.13
CA GLU A 124 -13.93 -4.87 6.44
C GLU A 124 -13.05 -5.36 7.61
N LEU A 125 -12.41 -6.52 7.46
CA LEU A 125 -11.39 -7.00 8.40
C LEU A 125 -10.20 -6.04 8.48
N GLY A 126 -9.68 -5.57 7.35
CA GLY A 126 -8.61 -4.58 7.30
C GLY A 126 -8.97 -3.28 8.02
N GLU A 127 -10.16 -2.73 7.77
CA GLU A 127 -10.67 -1.55 8.47
C GLU A 127 -10.80 -1.79 9.98
N THR A 128 -11.25 -2.98 10.37
CA THR A 128 -11.30 -3.39 11.78
C THR A 128 -9.91 -3.43 12.40
N MET A 129 -8.91 -3.95 11.68
CA MET A 129 -7.52 -4.00 12.15
C MET A 129 -6.95 -2.60 12.39
N GLN A 130 -7.27 -1.62 11.54
CA GLN A 130 -6.82 -0.23 11.68
C GLN A 130 -7.23 0.42 13.02
N VAL A 131 -8.40 0.07 13.54
CA VAL A 131 -8.96 0.69 14.77
C VAL A 131 -8.86 -0.18 16.02
N SER A 132 -8.73 -1.51 15.87
CA SER A 132 -8.74 -2.46 16.99
C SER A 132 -7.38 -3.08 17.33
N SER A 133 -6.38 -2.90 16.46
CA SER A 133 -5.03 -3.38 16.75
C SER A 133 -4.36 -2.58 17.87
N LYS A 134 -3.56 -3.27 18.68
CA LYS A 134 -2.95 -2.72 19.89
C LYS A 134 -1.84 -1.70 19.62
N CYS A 135 -1.12 -1.82 18.51
CA CYS A 135 0.02 -0.97 18.17
C CYS A 135 -0.02 -0.53 16.70
N GLY A 136 0.84 0.44 16.36
CA GLY A 136 0.91 1.03 15.02
C GLY A 136 1.19 0.02 13.90
N LEU A 137 1.91 -1.07 14.17
CA LEU A 137 2.14 -2.12 13.15
C LEU A 137 0.81 -2.78 12.74
N GLY A 138 0.04 -3.29 13.70
CA GLY A 138 -1.25 -3.91 13.39
C GLY A 138 -2.25 -2.92 12.77
N GLN A 139 -2.23 -1.66 13.24
CA GLN A 139 -3.09 -0.62 12.70
C GLN A 139 -2.72 -0.24 11.25
N SER A 140 -1.45 -0.33 10.87
CA SER A 140 -0.98 0.08 9.54
C SER A 140 -0.82 -1.08 8.54
N SER A 141 -0.71 -2.31 9.02
CA SER A 141 -0.52 -3.50 8.18
C SER A 141 -1.53 -3.67 7.01
N PRO A 142 -2.82 -3.31 7.12
CA PRO A 142 -3.75 -3.43 6.00
C PRO A 142 -3.72 -2.24 5.02
N ASN A 143 -3.00 -1.15 5.32
CA ASN A 143 -3.10 0.11 4.59
C ASN A 143 -2.83 -0.03 3.08
N ALA A 144 -1.74 -0.73 2.73
CA ALA A 144 -1.36 -0.92 1.33
C ALA A 144 -2.41 -1.77 0.58
N PHE A 145 -2.87 -2.87 1.19
CA PHE A 145 -3.91 -3.72 0.60
C PHE A 145 -5.20 -2.94 0.35
N LEU A 146 -5.72 -2.22 1.36
CA LEU A 146 -6.96 -1.45 1.24
C LEU A 146 -6.86 -0.38 0.14
N SER A 147 -5.73 0.34 0.09
CA SER A 147 -5.49 1.32 -0.97
C SER A 147 -5.44 0.66 -2.35
N ILE A 148 -4.72 -0.47 -2.46
CA ILE A 148 -4.56 -1.17 -3.73
C ILE A 148 -5.91 -1.71 -4.25
N VAL A 149 -6.72 -2.31 -3.39
CA VAL A 149 -8.06 -2.78 -3.75
C VAL A 149 -8.96 -1.62 -4.18
N LYS A 150 -8.89 -0.48 -3.48
CA LYS A 150 -9.70 0.70 -3.80
C LYS A 150 -9.33 1.32 -5.15
N HIS A 151 -8.04 1.46 -5.44
CA HIS A 151 -7.56 2.26 -6.58
C HIS A 151 -7.16 1.44 -7.81
N PHE A 152 -6.82 0.17 -7.64
CA PHE A 152 -6.38 -0.73 -8.73
C PHE A 152 -7.35 -1.89 -8.95
N ARG A 153 -8.62 -1.74 -8.54
CA ARG A 153 -9.66 -2.77 -8.68
C ARG A 153 -9.72 -3.39 -10.07
N ASN A 154 -9.57 -2.59 -11.13
CA ASN A 154 -9.60 -3.07 -12.52
C ASN A 154 -8.45 -4.06 -12.81
N GLU A 155 -7.25 -3.83 -12.25
CA GLU A 155 -6.10 -4.74 -12.40
C GLU A 155 -6.32 -6.05 -11.64
N LEU A 156 -7.04 -5.99 -10.51
CA LEU A 156 -7.38 -7.16 -9.70
C LEU A 156 -8.49 -8.00 -10.34
N MET A 157 -9.57 -7.36 -10.80
CA MET A 157 -10.72 -8.05 -11.40
C MET A 157 -10.42 -8.67 -12.77
N GLY A 158 -9.38 -8.18 -13.48
CA GLY A 158 -8.93 -8.77 -14.74
C GLY A 158 -8.32 -10.18 -14.61
N ARG A 159 -8.10 -10.67 -13.38
CA ARG A 159 -7.47 -11.97 -13.09
C ARG A 159 -8.45 -13.14 -12.92
N GLY A 160 -9.75 -12.88 -13.05
CA GLY A 160 -10.81 -13.88 -12.88
C GLY A 160 -11.71 -13.51 -11.71
N LEU A 161 -12.83 -12.87 -12.04
CA LEU A 161 -14.00 -12.64 -11.20
C LEU A 161 -15.26 -12.83 -12.04
#